data_AF-A0A0E3Z9U9-F1
#
_entry.id   AF-A0A0E3Z9U9-F1
#
_cell.length_a   1.000
_cell.length_b   1.000
_cell.length_c   1.000
_cell.angle_alpha   90.00
_cell.angle_beta   90.00
_cell.angle_gamma   90.00
#
_symmetry.space_group_name_H-M   'P 1'
#
loop_
_entity.id
_entity.type
_entity.pdbx_description
1 polymer ?
#
loop_
_entity_poly.entity_id
_entity_poly.type
_entity_poly.pdbx_seq_one_letter_code
_entity_poly.pdbx_strand_id
1 'polypeptide(L)'
;MFKFGNKKEDYKEIADKIVKGLGGRENIITIDNCVSRLRLELHETAKINKDELKDAGAVEVIVQDKNSVQIIIGPKVQFIAEEMKKKECACSSKIETESTSKKDFSEIASEVIKGLGGKENIITIDNCITRLRMELRDSNLVDKVVLKQAGAVDTVVVDEHSVQVIIGSDVQEVADEMRKQI
;
A
#
# COMPACT_ATOMS: atom_id res chain seq x y z
N MET A 1 -0.85 38.41 15.57
CA MET A 1 -1.64 37.53 16.47
C MET A 1 -2.12 36.33 15.67
N PHE A 2 -1.28 35.32 15.43
CA PHE A 2 -1.69 34.12 14.68
C PHE A 2 -2.09 33.03 15.68
N LYS A 3 -3.40 32.77 15.74
CA LYS A 3 -3.99 31.82 16.68
C LYS A 3 -3.66 30.40 16.24
N PHE A 4 -2.98 29.66 17.11
CA PHE A 4 -3.02 28.20 17.11
C PHE A 4 -4.42 27.78 17.54
N GLY A 5 -5.24 27.31 16.60
CA GLY A 5 -6.56 26.74 16.86
C GLY A 5 -6.78 25.50 16.00
N ASN A 6 -7.02 24.36 16.65
CA ASN A 6 -7.56 23.09 16.12
C ASN A 6 -6.91 22.41 14.90
N LYS A 7 -5.68 21.92 15.09
CA LYS A 7 -4.84 21.16 14.13
C LYS A 7 -5.47 19.95 13.38
N LYS A 8 -6.71 19.54 13.59
CA LYS A 8 -7.34 18.43 12.84
C LYS A 8 -8.52 18.87 11.96
N GLU A 9 -9.20 19.96 12.30
CA GLU A 9 -10.35 20.43 11.53
C GLU A 9 -9.90 21.22 10.30
N ASP A 10 -8.78 21.94 10.39
CA ASP A 10 -8.22 22.72 9.27
C ASP A 10 -7.89 21.84 8.04
N TYR A 11 -7.30 20.66 8.24
CA TYR A 11 -6.87 19.81 7.12
C TYR A 11 -8.03 19.21 6.34
N LYS A 12 -9.14 18.92 7.02
CA LYS A 12 -10.35 18.38 6.39
C LYS A 12 -11.04 19.43 5.53
N GLU A 13 -11.08 20.68 5.99
CA GLU A 13 -11.59 21.80 5.20
C GLU A 13 -10.68 22.11 4.00
N ILE A 14 -9.36 22.12 4.22
CA ILE A 14 -8.36 22.28 3.16
C ILE A 14 -8.50 21.18 2.10
N ALA A 15 -8.64 19.91 2.52
CA ALA A 15 -8.86 18.79 1.62
C ALA A 15 -10.15 18.96 0.80
N ASP A 16 -11.25 19.38 1.42
CA ASP A 16 -12.52 19.62 0.72
C ASP A 16 -12.39 20.74 -0.33
N LYS A 17 -11.72 21.84 0.03
CA LYS A 17 -11.42 22.94 -0.88
C LYS A 17 -10.51 22.50 -2.03
N ILE A 18 -9.50 21.67 -1.76
CA ILE A 18 -8.61 21.15 -2.82
C ILE A 18 -9.41 20.26 -3.78
N VAL A 19 -10.23 19.35 -3.28
CA VAL A 19 -11.06 18.47 -4.13
C VAL A 19 -12.05 19.29 -4.96
N LYS A 20 -12.66 20.33 -4.39
CA LYS A 20 -13.51 21.27 -5.14
C LYS A 20 -12.74 22.04 -6.20
N GLY A 21 -11.59 22.59 -5.83
CA GLY A 21 -10.68 23.31 -6.73
C GLY A 21 -10.13 22.43 -7.86
N LEU A 22 -10.10 21.11 -7.70
CA LEU A 22 -9.71 20.16 -8.74
C LEU A 22 -10.85 19.77 -9.68
N GLY A 23 -12.07 20.27 -9.48
CA GLY A 23 -13.24 19.90 -10.29
C GLY A 23 -14.04 18.73 -9.72
N GLY A 24 -13.87 18.42 -8.43
CA GLY A 24 -14.58 17.36 -7.72
C GLY A 24 -13.82 16.03 -7.69
N ARG A 25 -14.24 15.15 -6.78
CA ARG A 25 -13.64 13.82 -6.59
C ARG A 25 -13.70 12.94 -7.84
N GLU A 26 -14.74 13.11 -8.66
CA GLU A 26 -14.91 12.39 -9.94
C GLU A 26 -13.85 12.75 -10.97
N ASN A 27 -13.21 13.93 -10.83
CA ASN A 27 -12.18 14.36 -11.74
C ASN A 27 -10.80 13.80 -11.36
N ILE A 28 -10.63 13.25 -10.15
CA ILE A 28 -9.36 12.76 -9.63
C ILE A 28 -9.22 11.26 -9.94
N ILE A 29 -8.19 10.89 -10.69
CA ILE A 29 -7.89 9.51 -11.08
C ILE A 29 -7.00 8.87 -10.02
N THR A 30 -5.87 9.50 -9.72
CA THR A 30 -4.88 9.01 -8.76
C THR A 30 -4.38 10.16 -7.91
N ILE A 31 -4.14 9.87 -6.63
CA ILE A 31 -3.55 10.80 -5.67
C ILE A 31 -2.26 10.18 -5.16
N ASP A 32 -1.15 10.84 -5.48
CA ASP A 32 0.18 10.51 -4.98
C ASP A 32 0.74 11.69 -4.19
N ASN A 33 1.42 11.42 -3.07
CA ASN A 33 1.95 12.47 -2.22
C ASN A 33 3.44 12.24 -1.94
N CYS A 34 4.22 13.27 -2.18
CA CYS A 34 5.60 13.37 -1.72
C CYS A 34 5.67 14.15 -0.39
N VAL A 35 6.88 14.36 0.11
CA VAL A 35 7.15 15.08 1.38
C VAL A 35 6.56 16.51 1.39
N SER A 36 6.53 17.19 0.26
CA SER A 36 6.06 18.60 0.17
C SER A 36 5.13 18.89 -1.01
N ARG A 37 4.89 17.90 -1.88
CA ARG A 37 4.15 18.08 -3.14
C ARG A 37 3.11 16.97 -3.29
N LEU A 38 1.91 17.35 -3.68
CA LEU A 38 0.83 16.44 -4.06
C LEU A 38 0.90 16.28 -5.58
N ARG A 39 1.02 15.06 -6.07
CA ARG A 39 0.94 14.71 -7.48
C ARG A 39 -0.43 14.10 -7.72
N LEU A 40 -1.16 14.68 -8.65
CA LEU A 40 -2.53 14.31 -8.95
C LEU A 40 -2.64 14.02 -10.43
N GLU A 41 -3.30 12.92 -10.76
CA GLU A 41 -3.80 12.71 -12.10
C GLU A 41 -5.29 13.02 -12.14
N LEU A 42 -5.70 13.79 -13.12
CA LEU A 42 -7.08 14.21 -13.32
C LEU A 42 -7.57 13.79 -14.70
N HIS A 43 -8.88 13.57 -14.84
CA HIS A 43 -9.50 13.36 -16.14
C HIS A 43 -9.48 14.64 -16.99
N GLU A 44 -9.77 15.78 -16.37
CA GLU A 44 -9.86 17.06 -17.07
C GLU A 44 -9.27 18.22 -16.26
N THR A 45 -8.16 18.77 -16.71
CA THR A 45 -7.48 19.91 -16.06
C THR A 45 -8.16 21.27 -16.29
N ALA A 46 -9.14 21.34 -17.21
CA ALA A 46 -9.91 22.56 -17.47
C ALA A 46 -10.83 22.97 -16.31
N LYS A 47 -11.24 21.99 -15.48
CA LYS A 47 -12.07 22.21 -14.29
C LYS A 47 -11.26 22.69 -13.07
N ILE A 48 -9.95 22.88 -13.20
CA ILE A 48 -9.09 23.30 -12.09
C ILE A 48 -9.24 24.80 -11.84
N ASN A 49 -9.61 25.15 -10.62
CA ASN A 49 -9.56 26.50 -10.10
C ASN A 49 -8.29 26.74 -9.28
N LYS A 50 -7.31 27.43 -9.89
CA LYS A 50 -6.03 27.74 -9.26
C LYS A 50 -6.20 28.65 -8.02
N ASP A 51 -7.18 29.54 -8.04
CA ASP A 51 -7.47 30.47 -6.94
C ASP A 51 -8.00 29.74 -5.70
N GLU A 52 -8.93 28.80 -5.88
CA GLU A 52 -9.43 27.93 -4.79
C GLU A 52 -8.32 27.08 -4.18
N LEU A 53 -7.40 26.56 -5.02
CA LEU A 53 -6.25 25.80 -4.56
C LEU A 53 -5.29 26.65 -3.72
N LYS A 54 -5.02 27.89 -4.13
CA LYS A 54 -4.22 28.85 -3.35
C LYS A 54 -4.89 29.22 -2.03
N ASP A 55 -6.20 29.44 -2.03
CA ASP A 55 -6.98 29.72 -0.82
C ASP A 55 -7.01 28.52 0.15
N ALA A 56 -7.01 27.30 -0.39
CA ALA A 56 -6.87 26.08 0.39
C ALA A 56 -5.46 25.90 1.00
N GLY A 57 -4.50 26.76 0.70
CA GLY A 57 -3.14 26.71 1.23
C GLY A 57 -2.13 26.03 0.30
N ALA A 58 -2.45 25.84 -0.98
CA ALA A 58 -1.43 25.54 -1.97
C ALA A 58 -0.51 26.76 -2.14
N VAL A 59 0.79 26.53 -1.99
CA VAL A 59 1.85 27.48 -2.32
C VAL A 59 1.91 27.69 -3.83
N GLU A 60 1.83 26.60 -4.60
CA GLU A 60 1.94 26.66 -6.06
C GLU A 60 1.21 25.49 -6.73
N VAL A 61 0.64 25.72 -7.91
CA VAL A 61 -0.05 24.73 -8.73
C VAL A 61 0.61 24.66 -10.09
N ILE A 62 1.21 23.52 -10.40
CA ILE A 62 1.93 23.24 -11.64
C ILE A 62 1.09 22.25 -12.45
N VAL A 63 0.60 22.69 -13.60
CA VAL A 63 -0.07 21.80 -14.56
C VAL A 63 0.99 21.43 -15.59
N GLN A 64 1.41 20.16 -15.60
CA GLN A 64 2.42 19.68 -16.54
C GLN A 64 1.78 19.27 -17.87
N ASP A 65 0.63 18.61 -17.79
CA ASP A 65 -0.07 18.01 -18.93
C ASP A 65 -1.59 18.17 -18.82
N LYS A 66 -2.33 17.63 -19.79
CA LYS A 66 -3.80 17.66 -19.81
C LYS A 66 -4.45 16.86 -18.66
N ASN A 67 -3.70 15.92 -18.09
CA ASN A 67 -4.17 14.99 -17.06
C ASN A 67 -3.27 14.95 -15.81
N SER A 68 -2.14 15.67 -15.79
CA SER A 68 -1.18 15.58 -14.68
C SER A 68 -0.92 16.95 -14.05
N VAL A 69 -1.11 17.02 -12.73
CA VAL A 69 -1.05 18.25 -11.94
C VAL A 69 -0.21 18.00 -10.69
N GLN A 70 0.58 18.99 -10.30
CA GLN A 70 1.31 18.98 -9.05
C GLN A 70 0.95 20.21 -8.22
N ILE A 71 0.64 19.99 -6.95
CA ILE A 71 0.32 21.05 -6.00
C ILE A 71 1.37 21.04 -4.89
N ILE A 72 2.05 22.16 -4.72
CA ILE A 72 3.00 22.37 -3.64
C ILE A 72 2.26 22.94 -2.45
N ILE A 73 2.14 22.17 -1.37
CA ILE A 73 1.45 22.60 -0.13
C ILE A 73 2.46 22.70 1.03
N GLY A 74 3.63 22.07 0.89
CA GLY A 74 4.65 21.98 1.93
C GLY A 74 4.44 20.77 2.84
N PRO A 75 5.03 20.76 4.05
CA PRO A 75 5.12 19.57 4.92
C PRO A 75 3.75 19.06 5.41
N LYS A 76 2.68 19.83 5.22
CA LYS A 76 1.31 19.47 5.61
C LYS A 76 0.61 18.59 4.58
N VAL A 77 1.20 18.39 3.40
CA VAL A 77 0.60 17.64 2.29
C VAL A 77 0.22 16.21 2.67
N GLN A 78 1.00 15.56 3.55
CA GLN A 78 0.74 14.19 3.99
C GLN A 78 -0.60 14.08 4.72
N PHE A 79 -0.88 15.00 5.65
CA PHE A 79 -2.14 15.02 6.39
C PHE A 79 -3.35 15.32 5.50
N ILE A 80 -3.17 16.20 4.52
CA ILE A 80 -4.24 16.58 3.59
C ILE A 80 -4.54 15.44 2.61
N ALA A 81 -3.51 14.79 2.07
CA ALA A 81 -3.64 13.63 1.20
C ALA A 81 -4.34 12.48 1.93
N GLU A 82 -3.97 12.23 3.18
CA GLU A 82 -4.61 11.24 4.04
C GLU A 82 -6.11 11.54 4.22
N GLU A 83 -6.47 12.78 4.55
CA GLU A 83 -7.87 13.16 4.73
C GLU A 83 -8.67 13.10 3.40
N MET A 84 -8.04 13.41 2.26
CA MET A 84 -8.65 13.19 0.93
C MET A 84 -8.93 11.71 0.68
N LYS A 85 -7.98 10.84 1.00
CA LYS A 85 -8.10 9.38 0.81
C LYS A 85 -9.13 8.75 1.74
N LYS A 86 -9.20 9.27 2.97
CA LYS A 86 -10.06 8.79 4.05
C LYS A 86 -11.55 9.09 3.83
N LYS A 87 -11.89 10.10 3.03
CA LYS A 87 -13.29 10.48 2.73
C LYS A 87 -14.06 9.49 1.85
N GLU A 88 -13.43 8.40 1.39
CA GLU A 88 -14.13 7.28 0.74
C GLU A 88 -14.90 6.39 1.73
N CYS A 89 -14.70 6.55 3.05
CA CYS A 89 -15.34 5.70 4.05
C CYS A 89 -16.23 6.52 4.99
N ALA A 90 -17.54 6.52 4.72
CA ALA A 90 -18.57 6.88 5.69
C ALA A 90 -19.28 5.61 6.17
N CYS A 91 -18.65 4.83 7.06
CA CYS A 91 -19.33 3.99 8.05
C CYS A 91 -18.37 3.64 9.21
N SER A 92 -18.93 3.26 10.35
CA SER A 92 -18.46 3.55 11.71
C SER A 92 -17.24 2.77 12.24
N SER A 93 -16.39 3.52 12.95
CA SER A 93 -15.59 3.19 14.14
C SER A 93 -14.61 2.00 14.18
N LYS A 94 -13.34 2.39 14.42
CA LYS A 94 -12.24 1.70 15.13
C LYS A 94 -11.58 0.50 14.44
N ILE A 95 -10.45 0.80 13.81
CA ILE A 95 -9.06 0.40 14.16
C ILE A 95 -8.27 0.32 12.85
N GLU A 96 -7.03 0.78 12.93
CA GLU A 96 -6.05 0.98 11.87
C GLU A 96 -6.12 -0.07 10.76
N THR A 97 -6.32 0.39 9.52
CA THR A 97 -5.92 -0.34 8.32
C THR A 97 -5.59 0.68 7.24
N GLU A 98 -4.31 1.02 7.16
CA GLU A 98 -3.71 1.55 5.94
C GLU A 98 -3.83 0.47 4.86
N SER A 99 -4.58 0.76 3.81
CA SER A 99 -4.56 0.02 2.57
C SER A 99 -4.29 1.00 1.45
N THR A 100 -3.01 1.08 1.07
CA THR A 100 -2.65 1.28 -0.33
C THR A 100 -1.32 0.59 -0.60
N SER A 101 -1.45 -0.72 -0.78
CA SER A 101 -0.67 -1.64 -1.62
C SER A 101 -0.93 -3.02 -1.01
N LYS A 102 -2.02 -3.68 -1.40
CA LYS A 102 -2.35 -5.04 -0.94
C LYS A 102 -1.22 -6.00 -1.33
N LYS A 103 -0.25 -6.17 -0.44
CA LYS A 103 0.48 -7.43 -0.25
C LYS A 103 -0.08 -8.00 1.03
N ASP A 104 -1.18 -8.72 0.92
CA ASP A 104 -1.72 -9.46 2.05
C ASP A 104 -0.76 -10.64 2.31
N PHE A 105 0.22 -10.44 3.18
CA PHE A 105 1.18 -11.48 3.56
C PHE A 105 0.48 -12.73 4.11
N SER A 106 -0.72 -12.55 4.66
CA SER A 106 -1.61 -13.63 5.08
C SER A 106 -2.09 -14.48 3.90
N GLU A 107 -2.50 -13.84 2.79
CA GLU A 107 -2.89 -14.53 1.54
C GLU A 107 -1.68 -15.21 0.91
N ILE A 108 -0.53 -14.51 0.85
CA ILE A 108 0.75 -15.07 0.37
C ILE A 108 1.15 -16.30 1.20
N ALA A 109 1.12 -16.22 2.52
CA ALA A 109 1.43 -17.34 3.41
C ALA A 109 0.49 -18.52 3.18
N SER A 110 -0.81 -18.26 3.02
CA SER A 110 -1.81 -19.29 2.70
C SER A 110 -1.53 -19.97 1.35
N GLU A 111 -1.17 -19.21 0.32
CA GLU A 111 -0.79 -19.75 -0.99
C GLU A 111 0.53 -20.53 -0.92
N VAL A 112 1.52 -20.03 -0.17
CA VAL A 112 2.79 -20.75 0.03
C VAL A 112 2.54 -22.07 0.75
N ILE A 113 1.73 -22.10 1.81
CA ILE A 113 1.37 -23.33 2.52
C ILE A 113 0.68 -24.32 1.57
N LYS A 114 -0.26 -23.85 0.73
CA LYS A 114 -0.91 -24.69 -0.29
C LYS A 114 0.10 -25.23 -1.31
N GLY A 115 0.99 -24.37 -1.81
CA GLY A 115 2.04 -24.72 -2.75
C GLY A 115 3.09 -25.66 -2.17
N LEU A 116 3.22 -25.75 -0.85
CA LEU A 116 4.10 -26.72 -0.17
C LEU A 116 3.42 -28.06 0.09
N GLY A 117 2.18 -28.27 -0.33
CA GLY A 117 1.43 -29.51 -0.05
C GLY A 117 0.58 -29.46 1.22
N GLY A 118 0.37 -28.27 1.78
CA GLY A 118 -0.47 -28.04 2.96
C GLY A 118 0.30 -28.01 4.28
N LYS A 119 -0.38 -27.53 5.34
CA LYS A 119 0.19 -27.38 6.68
C LYS A 119 0.70 -28.68 7.30
N GLU A 120 0.09 -29.81 6.93
CA GLU A 120 0.48 -31.15 7.39
C GLU A 120 1.76 -31.67 6.76
N ASN A 121 2.16 -31.09 5.61
CA ASN A 121 3.40 -31.45 4.94
C ASN A 121 4.60 -30.69 5.53
N ILE A 122 4.38 -29.57 6.24
CA ILE A 122 5.43 -28.73 6.81
C ILE A 122 5.81 -29.27 8.20
N ILE A 123 7.07 -29.60 8.39
CA ILE A 123 7.62 -30.09 9.67
C ILE A 123 8.21 -28.93 10.47
N THR A 124 9.10 -28.17 9.83
CA THR A 124 9.84 -27.08 10.47
C THR A 124 9.94 -25.90 9.52
N ILE A 125 9.81 -24.68 10.05
CA ILE A 125 10.04 -23.44 9.30
C ILE A 125 11.13 -22.61 9.97
N ASP A 126 12.19 -22.39 9.21
CA ASP A 126 13.26 -21.45 9.48
C ASP A 126 13.30 -20.35 8.43
N ASN A 127 13.60 -19.14 8.84
CA ASN A 127 13.80 -18.02 7.93
C ASN A 127 15.21 -17.43 8.10
N CYS A 128 15.75 -16.95 7.00
CA CYS A 128 16.92 -16.09 6.95
C CYS A 128 16.48 -14.69 6.50
N ILE A 129 17.45 -13.82 6.19
CA ILE A 129 17.19 -12.45 5.72
C ILE A 129 16.42 -12.43 4.39
N THR A 130 16.63 -13.40 3.50
CA THR A 130 16.02 -13.41 2.16
C THR A 130 15.44 -14.75 1.71
N ARG A 131 15.59 -15.81 2.53
CA ARG A 131 15.22 -17.19 2.18
C ARG A 131 14.51 -17.89 3.33
N LEU A 132 13.43 -18.57 3.01
CA LEU A 132 12.76 -19.54 3.88
C LEU A 132 13.40 -20.91 3.67
N ARG A 133 13.81 -21.55 4.76
CA ARG A 133 14.29 -22.92 4.82
C ARG A 133 13.23 -23.74 5.54
N MET A 134 12.74 -24.77 4.87
CA MET A 134 11.61 -25.54 5.37
C MET A 134 11.94 -27.02 5.24
N GLU A 135 11.60 -27.76 6.29
CA GLU A 135 11.58 -29.20 6.25
C GLU A 135 10.17 -29.68 5.96
N LEU A 136 10.02 -30.51 4.94
CA LEU A 136 8.76 -31.08 4.49
C LEU A 136 8.76 -32.60 4.68
N ARG A 137 7.58 -33.19 4.81
CA ARG A 137 7.43 -34.65 4.81
C ARG A 137 7.60 -35.24 3.42
N ASP A 138 7.06 -34.57 2.41
CA ASP A 138 7.14 -35.01 1.02
C ASP A 138 7.34 -33.82 0.08
N SER A 139 8.49 -33.77 -0.59
CA SER A 139 8.81 -32.70 -1.55
C SER A 139 8.11 -32.86 -2.91
N ASN A 140 7.46 -33.99 -3.21
CA ASN A 140 6.71 -34.14 -4.47
C ASN A 140 5.42 -33.33 -4.48
N LEU A 141 4.89 -32.99 -3.32
CA LEU A 141 3.70 -32.15 -3.17
C LEU A 141 4.00 -30.65 -3.36
N VAL A 142 5.27 -30.31 -3.65
CA VAL A 142 5.71 -28.92 -3.79
C VAL A 142 5.46 -28.41 -5.21
N ASP A 143 4.52 -27.48 -5.32
CA ASP A 143 4.13 -26.81 -6.55
C ASP A 143 4.90 -25.51 -6.73
N LYS A 144 5.99 -25.58 -7.50
CA LYS A 144 6.84 -24.41 -7.83
C LYS A 144 6.07 -23.29 -8.52
N VAL A 145 5.02 -23.61 -9.26
CA VAL A 145 4.18 -22.64 -9.98
C VAL A 145 3.38 -21.80 -8.98
N VAL A 146 2.70 -22.46 -8.03
CA VAL A 146 1.91 -21.80 -6.98
C VAL A 146 2.82 -20.96 -6.08
N LEU A 147 3.99 -21.47 -5.71
CA LEU A 147 4.96 -20.72 -4.92
C LEU A 147 5.41 -19.44 -5.63
N LYS A 148 5.65 -19.52 -6.93
CA LYS A 148 6.03 -18.35 -7.75
C LYS A 148 4.88 -17.35 -7.88
N GLN A 149 3.63 -17.82 -7.96
CA GLN A 149 2.42 -16.98 -7.96
C GLN A 149 2.17 -16.30 -6.61
N ALA A 150 2.46 -17.00 -5.51
CA ALA A 150 2.41 -16.46 -4.16
C ALA A 150 3.47 -15.37 -3.90
N GLY A 151 4.43 -15.18 -4.81
CA GLY A 151 5.46 -14.14 -4.70
C GLY A 151 6.85 -14.67 -4.33
N ALA A 152 7.08 -15.99 -4.36
CA ALA A 152 8.43 -16.51 -4.34
C ALA A 152 9.17 -16.11 -5.64
N VAL A 153 10.37 -15.58 -5.48
CA VAL A 153 11.31 -15.31 -6.57
C VAL A 153 11.76 -16.62 -7.19
N ASP A 154 12.13 -17.59 -6.35
CA ASP A 154 12.63 -18.89 -6.77
C ASP A 154 12.44 -19.95 -5.68
N THR A 155 12.40 -21.23 -6.06
CA THR A 155 12.24 -22.36 -5.14
C THR A 155 13.25 -23.45 -5.48
N VAL A 156 14.11 -23.74 -4.50
CA VAL A 156 15.18 -24.74 -4.59
C VAL A 156 14.82 -25.92 -3.71
N VAL A 157 14.67 -27.09 -4.32
CA VAL A 157 14.55 -28.36 -3.59
C VAL A 157 15.97 -28.88 -3.40
N VAL A 158 16.41 -29.03 -2.15
CA VAL A 158 17.77 -29.49 -1.82
C VAL A 158 17.79 -31.00 -1.67
N ASP A 159 16.80 -31.54 -0.94
CA ASP A 159 16.63 -32.96 -0.68
C ASP A 159 15.14 -33.34 -0.70
N GLU A 160 14.85 -34.63 -0.54
CA GLU A 160 13.49 -35.18 -0.52
C GLU A 160 12.59 -34.58 0.58
N HIS A 161 13.21 -34.04 1.64
CA HIS A 161 12.58 -33.43 2.81
C HIS A 161 12.99 -31.97 3.05
N SER A 162 13.89 -31.40 2.25
CA SER A 162 14.44 -30.06 2.50
C SER A 162 14.22 -29.14 1.31
N VAL A 163 13.47 -28.06 1.54
CA VAL A 163 13.10 -27.07 0.50
C VAL A 163 13.46 -25.67 0.95
N GLN A 164 13.96 -24.86 0.01
CA GLN A 164 14.28 -23.47 0.23
C GLN A 164 13.50 -22.59 -0.74
N VAL A 165 12.75 -21.63 -0.21
CA VAL A 165 11.97 -20.68 -0.98
C VAL A 165 12.60 -19.29 -0.81
N ILE A 166 12.92 -18.65 -1.92
CA ILE A 166 13.50 -17.31 -1.95
C ILE A 166 12.36 -16.33 -2.18
N ILE A 167 12.00 -15.55 -1.15
CA ILE A 167 10.93 -14.52 -1.24
C ILE A 167 11.54 -13.11 -1.34
N GLY A 168 12.71 -12.88 -0.73
CA GLY A 168 13.35 -11.55 -0.68
C GLY A 168 13.12 -10.84 0.65
N SER A 169 12.90 -9.53 0.62
CA SER A 169 12.72 -8.68 1.82
C SER A 169 11.52 -9.07 2.69
N ASP A 170 10.52 -9.65 2.05
CA ASP A 170 9.21 -9.93 2.66
C ASP A 170 9.19 -11.29 3.40
N VAL A 171 10.31 -12.01 3.40
CA VAL A 171 10.42 -13.37 3.96
C VAL A 171 10.08 -13.44 5.45
N GLN A 172 10.36 -12.37 6.20
CA GLN A 172 10.13 -12.34 7.64
C GLN A 172 8.63 -12.25 7.96
N GLU A 173 7.89 -11.42 7.23
CA GLU A 173 6.44 -11.26 7.40
C GLU A 173 5.70 -12.52 6.94
N VAL A 174 6.07 -13.08 5.78
CA VAL A 174 5.48 -14.33 5.31
C VAL A 174 5.76 -15.48 6.27
N ALA A 175 6.98 -15.60 6.80
CA ALA A 175 7.32 -16.65 7.76
C ALA A 175 6.52 -16.54 9.08
N ASP A 176 6.32 -15.33 9.58
CA ASP A 176 5.53 -15.08 10.79
C ASP A 176 4.05 -15.47 10.58
N GLU A 177 3.48 -15.07 9.44
CA GLU A 177 2.12 -15.43 9.06
C GLU A 177 1.95 -16.93 8.81
N MET A 178 2.96 -17.58 8.21
CA MET A 178 2.97 -19.02 8.08
C MET A 178 2.94 -19.68 9.46
N ARG A 179 3.83 -19.29 10.38
CA ARG A 179 3.91 -19.83 11.75
C ARG A 179 2.61 -19.68 12.55
N LYS A 180 1.78 -18.69 12.26
CA LYS A 180 0.45 -18.54 12.88
C LYS A 180 -0.60 -19.50 12.32
N GLN A 181 -0.39 -20.04 11.12
CA GLN A 181 -1.37 -20.85 10.37
C GLN A 181 -1.12 -22.37 10.43
N ILE A 182 0.00 -22.81 11.03
CA ILE A 182 0.43 -24.22 11.19
C ILE A 182 0.24 -24.64 12.65
#